data_AF-K4HBX5-F1
#
_entry.id   AF-K4HBX5-F1
#
_cell.length_a   1.000
_cell.length_b   1.000
_cell.length_c   1.000
_cell.angle_alpha   90.00
_cell.angle_beta   90.00
_cell.angle_gamma   90.00
#
_symmetry.space_group_name_H-M   'P 1'
#
loop_
_entity.id
_entity.type
_entity.pdbx_description
1 polymer ?
#
loop_
_entity_poly.entity_id
_entity_poly.type
_entity_poly.pdbx_seq_one_letter_code
_entity_poly.pdbx_strand_id
1 'polypeptide(L)'
;FMTKIYHPNVDKLGRICLDILKDKWSPALQIRTVLLSIQALLSAPNPDDPLANDVAEQWKTNEAQAIETARAWTRLYATNNV
;
A
#
# COMPACT_ATOMS: atom_id res chain seq x y z
N PHE A 1 -2.26 -7.83 3.01
CA PHE A 1 -0.98 -8.27 2.42
C PHE A 1 -0.34 -9.29 3.33
N MET A 2 0.11 -10.42 2.76
CA MET A 2 0.87 -11.43 3.50
C MET A 2 2.37 -11.10 3.50
N THR A 3 2.86 -10.54 2.40
CA THR A 3 4.25 -10.07 2.26
C THR A 3 4.42 -8.70 2.91
N LYS A 4 5.53 -8.50 3.62
CA LYS A 4 5.89 -7.18 4.17
C LYS A 4 6.09 -6.17 3.04
N ILE A 5 5.59 -4.95 3.25
CA ILE A 5 5.68 -3.84 2.30
C ILE A 5 5.88 -2.53 3.06
N TYR A 6 6.66 -1.62 2.47
CA TYR A 6 6.81 -0.26 2.96
C TYR A 6 5.88 0.65 2.16
N HIS A 7 4.73 1.04 2.74
CA HIS A 7 3.71 1.82 2.04
C HIS A 7 2.82 2.58 3.04
N PRO A 8 2.49 3.86 2.82
CA PRO A 8 1.74 4.68 3.80
C PRO A 8 0.32 4.17 4.05
N ASN A 9 -0.32 3.58 3.04
CA ASN A 9 -1.68 3.01 3.13
C ASN A 9 -1.72 1.51 3.48
N VAL A 10 -0.60 0.91 3.90
CA VAL A 10 -0.55 -0.48 4.36
C VAL A 10 0.11 -0.53 5.73
N ASP A 11 -0.55 -1.12 6.72
CA ASP A 11 0.04 -1.19 8.06
C ASP A 11 1.00 -2.37 8.25
N LYS A 12 1.58 -2.48 9.45
CA LYS A 12 2.56 -3.53 9.82
C LYS A 12 2.02 -4.96 9.77
N LEU A 13 0.69 -5.12 9.82
CA LEU A 13 0.01 -6.41 9.70
C LEU A 13 -0.49 -6.67 8.26
N GLY A 14 -0.20 -5.76 7.34
CA GLY A 14 -0.61 -5.84 5.94
C GLY A 14 -2.07 -5.45 5.70
N ARG A 15 -2.75 -4.82 6.66
CA ARG A 15 -4.12 -4.34 6.47
C ARG A 15 -4.14 -3.13 5.54
N ILE A 16 -5.19 -3.04 4.74
CA ILE A 16 -5.47 -1.90 3.86
C ILE A 16 -6.83 -1.29 4.17
N CYS A 17 -6.95 0.01 3.98
CA CYS A 17 -8.21 0.72 4.04
C CYS A 17 -8.48 1.24 2.64
N LEU A 18 -9.40 0.57 1.94
CA LEU A 18 -9.86 0.97 0.63
C LEU A 18 -11.36 1.16 0.72
N ASP A 19 -11.87 2.33 0.35
CA ASP A 19 -13.27 2.71 0.42
C ASP A 19 -14.18 1.74 -0.35
N ILE A 20 -13.72 1.23 -1.50
CA ILE A 20 -14.43 0.21 -2.27
C ILE A 20 -14.56 -1.14 -1.54
N LEU A 21 -13.83 -1.36 -0.44
CA LEU A 21 -13.96 -2.54 0.43
C LEU A 21 -14.81 -2.26 1.68
N LYS A 22 -15.34 -1.03 1.82
CA LYS A 22 -16.13 -0.58 2.97
C LYS A 22 -17.46 0.03 2.49
N ASP A 23 -17.53 1.35 2.48
CA ASP A 23 -18.72 2.16 2.24
C ASP A 23 -19.04 2.34 0.75
N LYS A 24 -18.03 2.24 -0.12
CA LYS A 24 -18.20 2.29 -1.58
C LYS A 24 -18.24 0.91 -2.23
N TRP A 25 -18.43 -0.15 -1.44
CA TRP A 25 -18.64 -1.49 -1.97
C TRP A 25 -19.92 -1.55 -2.81
N SER A 26 -19.83 -2.20 -3.96
CA SER A 26 -20.96 -2.46 -4.85
C SER A 26 -20.88 -3.89 -5.37
N PRO A 27 -22.01 -4.61 -5.51
CA PRO A 27 -22.02 -5.97 -6.07
C PRO A 27 -21.52 -6.03 -7.53
N ALA A 28 -21.42 -4.89 -8.22
CA ALA A 28 -20.79 -4.80 -9.54
C ALA A 28 -19.26 -4.94 -9.49
N LEU A 29 -18.63 -4.75 -8.31
CA LEU A 29 -17.18 -4.89 -8.16
C LEU A 29 -16.80 -6.38 -8.15
N GLN A 30 -15.95 -6.74 -9.10
CA GLN A 30 -15.36 -8.07 -9.17
C GLN A 30 -14.01 -8.10 -8.44
N ILE A 31 -13.58 -9.30 -8.05
CA ILE A 31 -12.25 -9.53 -7.48
C ILE A 31 -11.15 -8.89 -8.35
N ARG A 32 -11.26 -9.01 -9.68
CA ARG A 32 -10.34 -8.38 -10.63
C ARG A 32 -10.25 -6.87 -10.44
N THR A 33 -11.38 -6.19 -10.33
CA THR A 33 -11.44 -4.73 -10.16
C THR A 33 -10.83 -4.32 -8.82
N VAL A 34 -11.14 -5.06 -7.76
CA VAL A 34 -10.55 -4.82 -6.43
C VAL A 34 -9.02 -4.96 -6.46
N LEU A 35 -8.49 -6.03 -7.07
CA LEU A 35 -7.04 -6.22 -7.18
C LEU A 35 -6.36 -5.15 -8.04
N LEU A 36 -7.02 -4.68 -9.10
CA LEU A 36 -6.52 -3.55 -9.90
C LEU A 36 -6.50 -2.24 -9.11
N SER A 37 -7.51 -1.98 -8.28
CA SER A 37 -7.51 -0.81 -7.39
C SER A 37 -6.40 -0.89 -6.34
N ILE A 38 -6.11 -2.08 -5.81
CA ILE A 38 -4.97 -2.30 -4.91
C ILE A 38 -3.65 -2.05 -5.64
N GLN A 39 -3.50 -2.54 -6.88
CA GLN A 39 -2.31 -2.25 -7.68
C GLN A 39 -2.16 -0.75 -7.97
N ALA A 40 -3.25 -0.06 -8.29
CA ALA A 40 -3.25 1.39 -8.49
C ALA A 40 -2.83 2.14 -7.22
N LEU A 41 -3.29 1.70 -6.05
CA LEU A 41 -2.86 2.24 -4.76
C LEU A 41 -1.35 2.10 -4.55
N LEU A 42 -0.75 0.97 -4.93
CA LEU A 42 0.70 0.77 -4.85
C LEU A 42 1.49 1.70 -5.78
N SER A 43 0.91 2.05 -6.93
CA SER A 43 1.51 2.99 -7.89
C SER A 43 1.34 4.46 -7.47
N ALA A 44 0.30 4.78 -6.71
CA ALA A 44 -0.02 6.12 -6.25
C ALA A 44 -0.34 6.12 -4.74
N PRO A 45 0.69 6.08 -3.87
CA PRO A 45 0.51 6.14 -2.43
C PRO A 45 -0.17 7.45 -2.01
N ASN A 46 -1.04 7.39 -1.01
CA ASN A 46 -1.71 8.57 -0.44
C ASN A 46 -1.27 8.79 1.02
N PRO A 47 -0.20 9.57 1.29
CA PRO A 47 0.25 9.82 2.66
C PRO A 47 -0.68 10.75 3.46
N ASP A 48 -1.67 11.40 2.82
CA ASP A 48 -2.66 12.25 3.51
C ASP A 48 -3.79 11.46 4.17
N ASP A 49 -4.01 10.21 3.76
CA ASP A 49 -4.93 9.26 4.42
C ASP A 49 -4.19 7.95 4.81
N PRO A 50 -3.28 8.02 5.79
CA PRO A 50 -2.38 6.91 6.08
C PRO A 50 -3.00 5.87 7.02
N LEU A 51 -2.57 4.61 6.85
CA LEU A 51 -2.72 3.56 7.88
C LEU A 51 -1.44 3.38 8.69
N ALA A 52 -0.29 3.77 8.14
CA ALA A 52 1.01 3.75 8.79
C ALA A 52 1.53 5.19 8.90
N ASN A 53 1.25 5.86 10.01
CA ASN A 53 1.59 7.27 10.23
C ASN A 53 3.10 7.53 10.15
N ASP A 54 3.93 6.63 10.69
CA ASP A 54 5.39 6.68 10.64
C ASP A 54 5.91 6.65 9.20
N VAL A 55 5.37 5.74 8.39
CA VAL A 55 5.71 5.61 6.97
C VAL A 55 5.25 6.83 6.18
N ALA A 56 4.04 7.33 6.46
CA ALA A 56 3.48 8.49 5.78
C ALA A 56 4.23 9.79 6.09
N GLU A 57 4.66 9.98 7.34
CA GLU A 57 5.50 11.12 7.72
C GLU A 57 6.80 11.12 6.92
N GLN A 58 7.48 9.97 6.81
CA GLN A 58 8.68 9.88 5.97
C GLN A 58 8.38 10.18 4.49
N TRP A 59 7.25 9.73 3.96
CA TRP A 59 6.83 10.04 2.59
C TRP A 59 6.62 11.54 2.37
N LYS A 60 6.05 12.26 3.34
CA LYS A 60 5.83 13.71 3.27
C LYS A 60 7.11 14.51 3.46
N THR A 61 7.99 14.08 4.36
CA THR A 61 9.23 14.80 4.69
C THR A 61 10.34 14.54 3.69
N ASN A 62 10.48 13.31 3.22
CA ASN A 62 11.53 12.92 2.27
C ASN A 62 11.05 11.74 1.40
N GLU A 63 10.25 12.06 0.39
CA GLU A 63 9.69 11.07 -0.55
C GLU A 63 10.78 10.25 -1.24
N ALA A 64 11.91 10.86 -1.64
CA ALA A 64 13.01 10.16 -2.29
C ALA A 64 13.57 9.04 -1.41
N GLN A 65 13.80 9.30 -0.13
CA GLN A 65 14.26 8.30 0.83
C GLN A 65 13.19 7.23 1.10
N ALA A 66 11.91 7.62 1.13
CA ALA A 66 10.81 6.68 1.28
C ALA A 66 10.71 5.70 0.10
N ILE A 67 10.86 6.20 -1.14
CA ILE A 67 10.90 5.38 -2.36
C ILE A 67 12.12 4.44 -2.34
N GLU A 68 13.29 4.92 -1.92
CA GLU A 68 14.47 4.08 -1.78
C GLU A 68 14.26 2.95 -0.76
N THR A 69 13.66 3.28 0.39
CA THR A 69 13.30 2.31 1.43
C THR A 69 12.31 1.28 0.91
N ALA A 70 11.28 1.72 0.18
CA ALA A 70 10.31 0.84 -0.46
C ALA A 70 10.98 -0.12 -1.45
N ARG A 71 11.91 0.37 -2.28
CA ARG A 71 12.68 -0.46 -3.21
C ARG A 71 13.55 -1.48 -2.47
N ALA A 72 14.18 -1.10 -1.36
CA ALA A 72 14.97 -2.01 -0.54
C ALA A 72 14.10 -3.12 0.07
N TRP A 73 12.92 -2.77 0.59
CA TRP A 73 11.96 -3.75 1.14
C TRP A 73 11.42 -4.70 0.07
N THR A 74 11.12 -4.19 -1.13
CA THR A 74 10.72 -5.03 -2.26
C THR A 74 11.79 -6.07 -2.58
N ARG A 75 13.06 -5.68 -2.64
CA ARG A 75 14.17 -6.62 -2.87
C ARG A 75 14.33 -7.66 -1.75
N LEU A 76 14.11 -7.25 -0.51
CA LEU A 76 14.29 -8.12 0.65
C LEU A 76 13.13 -9.11 0.83
N TYR A 77 11.90 -8.69 0.57
CA TYR A 77 10.70 -9.45 0.93
C TYR A 77 9.88 -9.95 -0.26
N ALA A 78 10.07 -9.43 -1.48
CA ALA A 78 9.15 -9.64 -2.60
C ALA A 78 9.79 -10.12 -3.93
N THR A 79 11.04 -10.59 -3.93
CA THR A 79 11.75 -11.03 -5.17
C THR A 79 11.86 -12.54 -5.34
N ASN A 80 12.04 -13.31 -4.25
CA ASN A 80 12.21 -14.78 -4.28
C ASN A 80 11.30 -15.45 -3.23
N ASN A 81 10.06 -14.99 -3.13
CA ASN A 81 9.13 -15.32 -2.05
C ASN A 81 7.84 -16.00 -2.54
N VAL A 82 7.90 -16.64 -3.72
CA VAL A 82 6.80 -17.35 -4.38
C VAL A 82 7.10 -18.84 -4.43
#